data_AF-A0A7S3RH38-F1
#
_entry.id   AF-A0A7S3RH38-F1
#
_cell.length_a   1.000
_cell.length_b   1.000
_cell.length_c   1.000
_cell.angle_alpha   90.00
_cell.angle_beta   90.00
_cell.angle_gamma   90.00
#
_symmetry.space_group_name_H-M   'P 1'
#
loop_
_entity.id
_entity.type
_entity.pdbx_description
1 polymer ?
#
loop_
_entity_poly.entity_id
_entity_poly.type
_entity_poly.pdbx_seq_one_letter_code
_entity_poly.pdbx_strand_id
1 'polypeptide(L)'
;MAGQDFNYLEFFKEEIRNENAAIKLGAVNRLNLIASALGPQRTVSELIPYVTQVVQEEPLCNDEEFLFSMAKQYAVLSDYISGHDELLIAPLEHLAAQEETAIRDQAIQSLCSVVEKKPSLAPEYLVPALHRLATRTDFFTARASACALLPTAYRYASEDQKAG
;
A
#
# COMPACT_ATOMS: atom_id res chain seq x y z
N MET A 1 22.57 -26.45 18.39
CA MET A 1 22.23 -26.73 16.98
C MET A 1 21.59 -25.47 16.44
N ALA A 2 22.35 -24.63 15.74
CA ALA A 2 21.79 -23.46 15.08
C ALA A 2 20.90 -24.00 13.95
N GLY A 3 19.59 -23.96 14.14
CA GLY A 3 18.66 -24.17 13.04
C GLY A 3 19.01 -23.15 11.98
N GLN A 4 19.08 -23.57 10.71
CA GLN A 4 19.20 -22.63 9.61
C GLN A 4 18.09 -21.58 9.78
N ASP A 5 18.47 -20.33 10.04
CA ASP A 5 17.53 -19.21 10.06
C ASP A 5 16.91 -19.14 8.67
N PHE A 6 15.73 -19.73 8.50
CA PHE A 6 15.01 -19.70 7.24
C PHE A 6 14.74 -18.24 6.90
N ASN A 7 15.30 -17.77 5.80
CA ASN A 7 15.14 -16.37 5.41
C ASN A 7 13.79 -16.20 4.69
N TYR A 8 12.74 -16.01 5.48
CA TYR A 8 11.36 -15.81 5.01
C TYR A 8 11.24 -14.71 3.94
N LEU A 9 12.06 -13.66 4.05
CA LEU A 9 12.05 -12.56 3.10
C LEU A 9 12.63 -13.00 1.74
N GLU A 10 13.77 -13.69 1.72
CA GLU A 10 14.36 -14.14 0.46
C GLU A 10 13.45 -15.16 -0.26
N PHE A 11 12.84 -16.09 0.49
CA PHE A 11 11.86 -17.00 -0.07
C PHE A 11 10.67 -16.25 -0.71
N PHE A 12 10.12 -15.24 -0.01
CA PHE A 12 9.05 -14.41 -0.55
C PHE A 12 9.47 -13.64 -1.81
N LYS A 13 10.69 -13.11 -1.85
CA LYS A 13 11.24 -12.42 -3.04
C LYS A 13 11.32 -13.35 -4.25
N GLU A 14 11.73 -14.60 -4.03
CA GLU A 14 11.76 -15.63 -5.07
C GLU A 14 10.35 -15.98 -5.58
N GLU A 15 9.37 -16.11 -4.68
CA GLU A 15 7.99 -16.41 -5.09
C GLU A 15 7.33 -15.27 -5.88
N ILE A 16 7.53 -14.00 -5.50
CA ILE A 16 6.97 -12.86 -6.25
C ILE A 16 7.58 -12.71 -7.64
N ARG A 17 8.86 -13.05 -7.80
CA ARG A 17 9.56 -13.01 -9.10
C ARG A 17 9.32 -14.25 -9.95
N ASN A 18 8.49 -15.18 -9.49
CA ASN A 18 8.15 -16.38 -10.23
C ASN A 18 7.31 -16.05 -11.47
N GLU A 19 7.58 -16.72 -12.58
CA GLU A 19 6.81 -16.58 -13.83
C GLU A 19 5.37 -17.12 -13.69
N ASN A 20 5.14 -18.05 -12.76
CA ASN A 20 3.82 -18.58 -12.48
C ASN A 20 3.00 -17.59 -11.63
N ALA A 21 1.98 -17.00 -12.25
CA ALA A 21 1.06 -16.05 -11.62
C ALA A 21 0.42 -16.61 -10.33
N ALA A 22 0.10 -17.91 -10.26
CA ALA A 22 -0.51 -18.51 -9.08
C ALA A 22 0.46 -18.54 -7.88
N ILE A 23 1.76 -18.75 -8.11
CA ILE A 23 2.78 -18.73 -7.06
C ILE A 23 2.94 -17.30 -6.55
N LYS A 24 3.11 -16.34 -7.47
CA LYS A 24 3.24 -14.92 -7.16
C LYS A 24 2.04 -14.40 -6.34
N LEU A 25 0.82 -14.66 -6.79
CA LEU A 25 -0.40 -14.27 -6.08
C LEU A 25 -0.56 -15.00 -4.75
N GLY A 26 -0.15 -16.27 -4.69
CA GLY A 26 -0.10 -17.04 -3.45
C GLY A 26 0.80 -16.39 -2.40
N ALA A 27 1.97 -15.90 -2.81
CA ALA A 27 2.92 -15.20 -1.95
C ALA A 27 2.35 -13.86 -1.45
N VAL A 28 1.81 -13.03 -2.34
CA VAL A 28 1.18 -11.75 -1.97
C VAL A 28 0.02 -11.96 -1.01
N ASN A 29 -0.86 -12.93 -1.27
CA ASN A 29 -2.01 -13.18 -0.40
C ASN A 29 -1.64 -13.68 1.00
N ARG A 30 -0.38 -14.08 1.21
CA ARG A 30 0.18 -14.54 2.49
C ARG A 30 1.19 -13.54 3.07
N LEU A 31 1.21 -12.29 2.57
CA LEU A 31 2.17 -11.27 3.00
C LEU A 31 2.15 -11.02 4.51
N ASN A 32 0.97 -11.13 5.13
CA ASN A 32 0.79 -11.05 6.57
C ASN A 32 1.55 -12.14 7.36
N LEU A 33 1.67 -13.35 6.80
CA LEU A 33 2.46 -14.44 7.42
C LEU A 33 3.94 -14.13 7.37
N ILE A 34 4.43 -13.55 6.26
CA ILE A 34 5.82 -13.10 6.13
C ILE A 34 6.10 -11.98 7.12
N ALA A 35 5.23 -10.96 7.21
CA ALA A 35 5.36 -9.87 8.17
C ALA A 35 5.36 -10.37 9.62
N SER A 36 4.47 -11.32 9.95
CA SER A 36 4.42 -11.97 11.26
C SER A 36 5.74 -12.71 11.60
N ALA A 37 6.28 -13.46 10.64
CA ALA A 37 7.53 -14.21 10.83
C ALA A 37 8.76 -13.31 10.95
N LEU A 38 8.80 -12.20 10.22
CA LEU A 38 9.88 -11.21 10.29
C LEU A 38 9.84 -10.38 11.58
N GLY A 39 8.63 -10.15 12.11
CA GLY A 39 8.39 -9.22 13.20
C GLY A 39 8.38 -7.76 12.73
N PRO A 40 7.95 -6.83 13.60
CA PRO A 40 7.61 -5.46 13.19
C PRO A 40 8.81 -4.64 12.71
N GLN A 41 9.96 -4.78 13.37
CA GLN A 41 11.18 -4.03 13.01
C GLN A 41 11.62 -4.34 11.58
N ARG A 42 11.74 -5.64 11.25
CA ARG A 42 12.14 -6.09 9.91
C ARG A 42 11.05 -5.89 8.87
N THR A 43 9.77 -5.97 9.26
CA THR A 43 8.67 -5.61 8.37
C THR A 43 8.80 -4.16 7.92
N VAL A 44 9.06 -3.24 8.84
CA VAL A 44 9.26 -1.81 8.54
C VAL A 44 10.55 -1.56 7.76
N SER A 45 11.68 -2.14 8.16
CA SER A 45 12.98 -1.80 7.58
C SER A 45 13.32 -2.56 6.29
N GLU A 46 12.68 -3.71 6.03
CA GLU A 46 13.02 -4.58 4.89
C GLU A 46 11.80 -4.88 4.02
N LEU A 47 10.70 -5.38 4.60
CA LEU A 47 9.55 -5.84 3.80
C LEU A 47 8.82 -4.69 3.13
N ILE A 48 8.45 -3.63 3.86
CA ILE A 48 7.73 -2.47 3.32
C ILE A 48 8.51 -1.79 2.19
N PRO A 49 9.82 -1.47 2.34
CA PRO A 49 10.60 -0.93 1.24
C PRO A 49 10.61 -1.84 0.01
N TYR A 50 10.79 -3.15 0.22
CA TYR A 50 10.80 -4.10 -0.88
C TYR A 50 9.46 -4.12 -1.61
N VAL A 51 8.33 -4.28 -0.91
CA VAL A 51 7.02 -4.33 -1.58
C VAL A 51 6.62 -2.99 -2.22
N THR A 52 7.10 -1.88 -1.67
CA THR A 52 6.92 -0.53 -2.24
C THR A 52 7.68 -0.38 -3.55
N GLN A 53 8.88 -0.96 -3.65
CA GLN A 53 9.65 -0.98 -4.87
C GLN A 53 8.99 -1.87 -5.93
N VAL A 54 8.61 -3.11 -5.60
CA VAL A 54 8.15 -4.07 -6.61
C VAL A 54 6.85 -3.68 -7.30
N VAL A 55 5.94 -2.93 -6.64
CA VAL A 55 4.72 -2.43 -7.30
C VAL A 55 5.01 -1.38 -8.37
N GLN A 56 6.23 -0.84 -8.41
CA GLN A 56 6.71 0.13 -9.41
C GLN A 56 7.72 -0.49 -10.40
N GLU A 57 8.08 -1.76 -10.23
CA GLU A 57 9.12 -2.43 -11.02
C GLU A 57 8.51 -3.32 -12.10
N GLU A 58 9.07 -3.28 -13.31
CA GLU A 58 8.68 -4.19 -14.39
C GLU A 58 9.13 -5.63 -14.08
N PRO A 59 8.30 -6.66 -14.40
CA PRO A 59 7.00 -6.58 -15.08
C PRO A 59 5.81 -6.36 -14.13
N LEU A 60 6.04 -6.26 -12.82
CA LEU A 60 4.99 -6.30 -11.79
C LEU A 60 4.14 -5.03 -11.74
N CYS A 61 4.68 -3.87 -12.16
CA CYS A 61 3.91 -2.63 -12.26
C CYS A 61 2.83 -2.65 -13.35
N ASN A 62 2.80 -3.68 -14.20
CA ASN A 62 1.76 -3.89 -15.21
C ASN A 62 0.92 -5.15 -14.94
N ASP A 63 1.14 -5.84 -13.80
CA ASP A 63 0.43 -7.06 -13.43
C ASP A 63 -0.80 -6.69 -12.58
N GLU A 64 -1.95 -6.54 -13.23
CA GLU A 64 -3.17 -6.01 -12.61
C GLU A 64 -3.65 -6.84 -11.39
N GLU A 65 -3.61 -8.17 -11.47
CA GLU A 65 -4.02 -9.05 -10.37
C GLU A 65 -3.06 -8.94 -9.18
N PHE A 66 -1.75 -8.82 -9.46
CA PHE A 66 -0.74 -8.58 -8.44
C PHE A 66 -0.96 -7.24 -7.75
N LEU A 67 -1.12 -6.15 -8.51
CA LEU A 67 -1.30 -4.80 -7.98
C LEU A 67 -2.60 -4.66 -7.18
N PHE A 68 -3.70 -5.26 -7.64
CA PHE A 68 -4.95 -5.33 -6.89
C PHE A 68 -4.75 -6.04 -5.54
N SER A 69 -4.06 -7.19 -5.55
CA SER A 69 -3.76 -7.95 -4.34
C SER A 69 -2.86 -7.14 -3.39
N MET A 70 -1.85 -6.46 -3.91
CA MET A 70 -0.97 -5.58 -3.13
C MET A 70 -1.73 -4.41 -2.49
N ALA A 71 -2.65 -3.77 -3.21
CA ALA A 71 -3.49 -2.70 -2.68
C ALA A 71 -4.25 -3.14 -1.42
N LYS A 72 -4.78 -4.37 -1.42
CA LYS A 72 -5.42 -4.96 -0.24
C LYS A 72 -4.43 -5.27 0.88
N GLN A 73 -3.28 -5.85 0.55
CA GLN A 73 -2.30 -6.29 1.55
C GLN A 73 -1.62 -5.13 2.30
N TYR A 74 -1.48 -3.95 1.67
CA TYR A 74 -0.98 -2.78 2.40
C TYR A 74 -1.86 -2.42 3.61
N ALA A 75 -3.18 -2.49 3.51
CA ALA A 75 -4.06 -2.27 4.66
C ALA A 75 -3.92 -3.35 5.74
N VAL A 76 -3.62 -4.60 5.35
CA VAL A 76 -3.35 -5.69 6.29
C VAL A 76 -2.03 -5.45 7.02
N LEU A 77 -1.00 -4.95 6.34
CA LEU A 77 0.32 -4.68 6.91
C LEU A 77 0.31 -3.62 8.00
N SER A 78 -0.70 -2.75 8.06
CA SER A 78 -0.93 -1.81 9.18
C SER A 78 -0.86 -2.51 10.55
N ASP A 79 -1.36 -3.74 10.64
CA ASP A 79 -1.37 -4.50 11.90
C ASP A 79 0.01 -5.11 12.26
N TYR A 80 1.01 -4.99 11.38
CA TYR A 80 2.33 -5.63 11.50
C TYR A 80 3.52 -4.67 11.57
N ILE A 81 3.27 -3.36 11.56
CA ILE A 81 4.33 -2.32 11.47
C ILE A 81 4.42 -1.43 12.71
N SER A 82 3.87 -1.86 13.85
CA SER A 82 4.01 -1.18 15.14
C SER A 82 3.70 0.32 15.12
N GLY A 83 2.69 0.73 14.36
CA GLY A 83 2.27 2.12 14.28
C GLY A 83 3.01 2.98 13.24
N HIS A 84 3.79 2.38 12.33
CA HIS A 84 4.42 3.07 11.19
C HIS A 84 3.52 3.16 9.95
N ASP A 85 2.21 3.29 10.15
CA ASP A 85 1.18 3.32 9.11
C ASP A 85 1.37 4.42 8.06
N GLU A 86 2.11 5.49 8.37
CA GLU A 86 2.49 6.53 7.42
C GLU A 86 3.23 5.96 6.19
N LEU A 87 3.96 4.85 6.37
CA LEU A 87 4.71 4.19 5.29
C LEU A 87 3.81 3.56 4.23
N LEU A 88 2.54 3.32 4.55
CA LEU A 88 1.57 2.68 3.65
C LEU A 88 0.88 3.69 2.73
N ILE A 89 0.93 4.99 3.05
CA ILE A 89 0.19 6.02 2.32
C ILE A 89 0.75 6.20 0.92
N ALA A 90 2.07 6.34 0.77
CA ALA A 90 2.72 6.55 -0.53
C ALA A 90 2.50 5.39 -1.53
N PRO A 91 2.72 4.10 -1.18
CA PRO A 91 2.45 3.02 -2.13
C PRO A 91 0.96 2.90 -2.46
N LEU A 92 0.06 3.14 -1.51
CA LEU A 92 -1.37 3.14 -1.80
C LEU A 92 -1.81 4.33 -2.68
N GLU A 93 -1.22 5.52 -2.50
CA GLU A 93 -1.42 6.67 -3.40
C GLU A 93 -0.98 6.34 -4.83
N HIS A 94 0.15 5.66 -4.98
CA HIS A 94 0.64 5.19 -6.29
C HIS A 94 -0.37 4.24 -6.94
N LEU A 95 -0.90 3.27 -6.19
CA LEU A 95 -1.92 2.34 -6.69
C LEU A 95 -3.26 3.03 -6.98
N ALA A 96 -3.61 4.07 -6.22
CA ALA A 96 -4.80 4.89 -6.47
C ALA A 96 -4.68 5.74 -7.75
N ALA A 97 -3.51 5.82 -8.39
CA ALA A 97 -3.31 6.53 -9.65
C ALA A 97 -3.30 5.60 -10.89
N GLN A 98 -3.42 4.28 -10.71
CA GLN A 98 -3.34 3.30 -11.80
C GLN A 98 -4.50 3.41 -12.81
N GLU A 99 -4.29 2.95 -14.06
CA GLU A 99 -5.32 3.03 -15.11
C GLU A 99 -6.48 2.06 -14.89
N GLU A 100 -6.23 0.91 -14.28
CA GLU A 100 -7.27 -0.07 -13.97
C GLU A 100 -8.12 0.36 -12.77
N THR A 101 -9.43 0.38 -12.96
CA THR A 101 -10.39 0.91 -11.99
C THR A 101 -10.46 0.05 -10.73
N ALA A 102 -10.41 -1.27 -10.87
CA ALA A 102 -10.44 -2.17 -9.73
C ALA A 102 -9.26 -1.95 -8.77
N ILE A 103 -8.07 -1.67 -9.30
CA ILE A 103 -6.86 -1.37 -8.50
C ILE A 103 -7.06 -0.07 -7.73
N ARG A 104 -7.55 0.98 -8.40
CA ARG A 104 -7.78 2.28 -7.77
C ARG A 104 -8.80 2.19 -6.63
N ASP A 105 -9.94 1.55 -6.88
CA ASP A 105 -11.02 1.42 -5.90
C ASP A 105 -10.54 0.65 -4.66
N GLN A 106 -9.78 -0.43 -4.87
CA GLN A 106 -9.18 -1.20 -3.77
C GLN A 106 -8.14 -0.38 -2.99
N ALA A 107 -7.31 0.41 -3.67
CA ALA A 107 -6.31 1.26 -3.03
C ALA A 107 -6.96 2.37 -2.18
N ILE A 108 -8.03 2.99 -2.67
CA ILE A 108 -8.82 3.99 -1.93
C ILE A 108 -9.46 3.35 -0.69
N GLN A 109 -10.06 2.17 -0.83
CA GLN A 109 -10.62 1.43 0.31
C GLN A 109 -9.55 1.16 1.37
N SER A 110 -8.36 0.73 0.95
CA SER A 110 -7.23 0.48 1.84
C SER A 110 -6.72 1.76 2.52
N LEU A 111 -6.58 2.88 1.80
CA LEU A 111 -6.23 4.19 2.37
C LEU A 111 -7.23 4.61 3.44
N CYS A 112 -8.52 4.52 3.13
CA CYS A 112 -9.58 4.84 4.08
C CYS A 112 -9.49 3.97 5.32
N SER A 113 -9.29 2.66 5.17
CA SER A 113 -9.18 1.73 6.30
C SER A 113 -7.99 2.05 7.20
N VAL A 114 -6.81 2.31 6.63
CA VAL A 114 -5.59 2.68 7.38
C VAL A 114 -5.80 3.98 8.16
N VAL A 115 -6.38 5.00 7.53
CA VAL A 115 -6.61 6.29 8.17
C VAL A 115 -7.76 6.24 9.19
N GLU A 116 -8.79 5.44 8.96
CA GLU A 116 -9.85 5.23 9.96
C GLU A 116 -9.33 4.52 11.22
N LYS A 117 -8.37 3.59 11.07
CA LYS A 117 -7.66 2.97 12.20
C LYS A 117 -6.75 3.98 12.93
N LYS A 118 -6.09 4.88 12.19
CA LYS A 118 -5.17 5.89 12.74
C LYS A 118 -5.46 7.29 12.17
N PRO A 119 -6.50 7.99 12.68
CA PRO A 119 -6.92 9.29 12.13
C PRO A 119 -5.85 10.38 12.14
N SER A 120 -4.86 10.29 13.04
CA SER A 120 -3.75 11.24 13.12
C SER A 120 -2.88 11.28 11.86
N LEU A 121 -2.95 10.27 10.98
CA LEU A 121 -2.25 10.27 9.69
C LEU A 121 -2.83 11.28 8.71
N ALA A 122 -4.10 11.66 8.87
CA ALA A 122 -4.80 12.38 7.81
C ALA A 122 -4.21 13.76 7.52
N PRO A 123 -3.95 14.64 8.51
CA PRO A 123 -3.44 15.97 8.24
C PRO A 123 -2.07 15.98 7.55
N GLU A 124 -1.16 15.09 7.98
CA GLU A 124 0.24 15.11 7.54
C GLU A 124 0.49 14.25 6.29
N TYR A 125 -0.29 13.18 6.08
CA TYR A 125 -0.03 12.24 4.99
C TYR A 125 -1.20 12.14 4.00
N LEU A 126 -2.44 11.95 4.48
CA LEU A 126 -3.59 11.73 3.58
C LEU A 126 -3.98 13.00 2.82
N VAL A 127 -4.07 14.15 3.49
CA VAL A 127 -4.47 15.41 2.85
C VAL A 127 -3.45 15.84 1.77
N PRO A 128 -2.12 15.77 2.00
CA PRO A 128 -1.15 15.98 0.94
C PRO A 128 -1.25 14.97 -0.22
N ALA A 129 -1.52 13.69 0.07
CA ALA A 129 -1.73 12.67 -0.98
C ALA A 129 -2.97 12.98 -1.83
N LEU A 130 -4.09 13.35 -1.19
CA LEU A 130 -5.30 13.80 -1.85
C LEU A 130 -5.01 14.99 -2.78
N HIS A 131 -4.27 15.99 -2.30
CA HIS A 131 -3.91 17.15 -3.11
C HIS A 131 -3.09 16.74 -4.34
N ARG A 132 -2.07 15.89 -4.18
CA ARG A 132 -1.26 15.38 -5.30
C ARG A 132 -2.11 14.65 -6.34
N LEU A 133 -3.04 13.80 -5.90
CA LEU A 133 -3.99 13.11 -6.78
C LEU A 133 -4.92 14.09 -7.51
N ALA A 134 -5.44 15.10 -6.81
CA ALA A 134 -6.36 16.10 -7.36
C ALA A 134 -5.69 17.03 -8.39
N THR A 135 -4.41 17.35 -8.19
CA THR A 135 -3.66 18.25 -9.07
C THR A 135 -2.89 17.54 -10.19
N ARG A 136 -2.95 16.21 -10.28
CA ARG A 136 -2.30 15.46 -11.37
C ARG A 136 -2.87 15.86 -12.73
N THR A 137 -1.97 16.20 -13.66
CA THR A 137 -2.32 16.67 -15.01
C THR A 137 -2.22 15.58 -16.07
N ASP A 138 -1.34 14.61 -15.86
CA ASP A 138 -1.02 13.49 -16.73
C ASP A 138 -2.16 12.47 -16.82
N PHE A 139 -2.81 12.14 -15.71
CA PHE A 139 -3.88 11.12 -15.69
C PHE A 139 -5.14 11.62 -14.99
N PHE A 140 -6.27 11.58 -15.70
CA PHE A 140 -7.58 11.94 -15.12
C PHE A 140 -8.03 10.95 -14.04
N THR A 141 -7.57 9.70 -14.10
CA THR A 141 -7.89 8.62 -13.16
C THR A 141 -7.48 8.99 -11.73
N ALA A 142 -6.32 9.63 -11.55
CA ALA A 142 -5.87 10.14 -10.25
C ALA A 142 -6.84 11.17 -9.66
N ARG A 143 -7.41 12.06 -10.49
CA ARG A 143 -8.41 13.03 -10.04
C ARG A 143 -9.73 12.38 -9.66
N ALA A 144 -10.13 11.30 -10.36
CA ALA A 144 -11.29 10.51 -9.98
C ALA A 144 -11.09 9.85 -8.60
N SER A 145 -9.91 9.30 -8.33
CA SER A 145 -9.55 8.77 -7.01
C SER A 145 -9.58 9.83 -5.92
N ALA A 146 -9.12 11.05 -6.22
CA ALA A 146 -9.18 12.17 -5.28
C ALA A 146 -10.62 12.46 -4.85
N CYS A 147 -11.58 12.47 -5.79
CA CYS A 147 -13.00 12.66 -5.46
C CYS A 147 -13.53 11.61 -4.48
N ALA A 148 -13.12 10.35 -4.64
CA ALA A 148 -13.54 9.25 -3.76
C ALA A 148 -12.85 9.27 -2.39
N LEU A 149 -11.61 9.78 -2.31
CA LEU A 149 -10.84 9.89 -1.07
C LEU A 149 -11.21 11.12 -0.21
N LEU A 150 -11.72 12.16 -0.86
CA LEU A 150 -12.06 13.45 -0.25
C LEU A 150 -12.92 13.35 1.02
N PRO A 151 -14.00 12.54 1.10
CA PRO A 151 -14.83 12.49 2.31
C PRO A 151 -14.06 12.04 3.55
N THR A 152 -13.18 11.03 3.41
CA THR A 152 -12.36 10.51 4.51
C THR A 152 -11.27 11.50 4.89
N ALA A 153 -10.60 12.09 3.90
CA ALA A 153 -9.58 13.12 4.13
C ALA A 153 -10.17 14.34 4.84
N TYR A 154 -11.30 14.86 4.38
CA TYR A 154 -11.97 16.01 4.99
C TYR A 154 -12.43 15.70 6.43
N ARG A 155 -12.97 14.51 6.70
CA ARG A 155 -13.41 14.11 8.04
C ARG A 155 -12.29 14.22 9.08
N TYR A 156 -11.07 13.83 8.72
CA TYR A 156 -9.93 13.76 9.63
C TYR A 156 -8.88 14.86 9.39
N ALA A 157 -9.12 15.78 8.47
CA ALA A 157 -8.29 16.96 8.26
C ALA A 157 -8.30 17.86 9.51
N SER A 158 -7.22 18.63 9.67
CA SER A 158 -7.20 19.73 10.64
C SER A 158 -8.20 20.83 10.25
N GLU A 159 -8.63 21.64 11.21
CA GLU A 159 -9.57 22.73 10.95
C GLU A 159 -9.03 23.75 9.93
N ASP A 160 -7.74 24.07 10.00
CA ASP A 160 -7.08 24.96 9.02
C ASP A 160 -7.14 24.41 7.60
N GLN A 161 -7.02 23.08 7.44
CA GLN A 161 -7.10 22.41 6.14
C GLN A 161 -8.53 22.34 5.58
N LYS A 162 -9.56 22.49 6.40
CA LYS A 162 -10.97 22.51 5.97
C LYS A 162 -11.45 23.90 5.53
N ALA A 163 -10.73 24.95 5.95
CA ALA A 163 -11.10 26.33 5.71
C ALA A 163 -10.64 26.88 4.34
N GLY A 164 -9.81 26.13 3.61
CA GLY A 164 -9.37 26.43 2.24
C GLY A 164 -10.31 25.89 1.19
#